data_AF-A0A8J1J0C0-F1
#
_entry.id   AF-A0A8J1J0C0-F1
#
_cell.length_a   1.000
_cell.length_b   1.000
_cell.length_c   1.000
_cell.angle_alpha   90.00
_cell.angle_beta   90.00
_cell.angle_gamma   90.00
#
_symmetry.space_group_name_H-M   'P 1'
#
loop_
_entity.id
_entity.type
_entity.pdbx_description
1 polymer ?
#
loop_
_entity_poly.entity_id
_entity_poly.type
_entity_poly.pdbx_seq_one_letter_code
_entity_poly.pdbx_strand_id
1 'polypeptide(L)'
;MGSECEVSEFLGQNPETAAWLERVRGECESDKWWQHRREFILRNLRDVCGEGEIPPLPETNHKELDRLLAYSMAWANHVFTGCRYPLPVMEKVLKMAENIKVTDAPTHTTRDELVAKKG
;
A
#
# COMPACT_ATOMS: atom_id res chain seq x y z
N MET A 1 0.08 -12.60 12.48
CA MET A 1 1.53 -12.79 12.54
C MET A 1 2.13 -13.42 11.28
N GLY A 2 1.35 -13.75 10.22
CA GLY A 2 1.90 -14.38 9.00
C GLY A 2 2.57 -13.42 8.01
N SER A 3 1.89 -12.32 7.63
CA SER A 3 2.29 -11.58 6.42
C SER A 3 3.59 -10.77 6.50
N GLU A 4 3.89 -10.14 7.64
CA GLU A 4 5.11 -9.33 7.77
C GLU A 4 6.38 -10.18 7.70
N CYS A 5 6.35 -11.37 8.29
CA CYS A 5 7.47 -12.30 8.28
C CYS A 5 7.73 -12.81 6.86
N GLU A 6 6.66 -13.15 6.13
CA GLU A 6 6.72 -13.61 4.73
C GLU A 6 7.29 -12.54 3.78
N VAL A 7 6.84 -11.28 3.91
CA VAL A 7 7.36 -10.18 3.09
C VAL A 7 8.84 -9.91 3.38
N SER A 8 9.24 -9.91 4.65
CA SER A 8 10.64 -9.68 5.04
C SER A 8 11.56 -10.78 4.49
N GLU A 9 11.15 -12.04 4.61
CA GLU A 9 11.89 -13.20 4.09
C GLU A 9 12.05 -13.12 2.57
N PHE A 10 10.97 -12.82 1.84
CA PHE A 10 11.01 -12.65 0.38
C PHE A 10 11.99 -11.55 -0.04
N LEU A 11 11.98 -10.41 0.63
CA LEU A 11 12.88 -9.30 0.31
C LEU A 11 14.34 -9.60 0.65
N GLY A 12 14.59 -10.40 1.69
CA GLY A 12 15.92 -10.92 1.99
C GLY A 12 16.48 -11.83 0.89
N GLN A 13 15.60 -12.58 0.21
CA GLN A 13 15.95 -13.44 -0.93
C GLN A 13 16.03 -12.68 -2.27
N ASN A 14 15.40 -11.50 -2.36
CA ASN A 14 15.25 -10.72 -3.60
C ASN A 14 15.76 -9.28 -3.41
N PRO A 15 17.10 -9.07 -3.34
CA PRO A 15 17.68 -7.76 -3.02
C PRO A 15 17.37 -6.69 -4.08
N GLU A 16 17.22 -7.07 -5.34
CA GLU A 16 16.87 -6.13 -6.42
C GLU A 16 15.45 -5.58 -6.26
N THR A 17 14.50 -6.44 -5.93
CA THR A 17 13.12 -6.05 -5.63
C THR A 17 13.06 -5.18 -4.37
N ALA A 18 13.86 -5.50 -3.35
CA ALA A 18 13.97 -4.67 -2.15
C ALA A 18 14.51 -3.27 -2.46
N ALA A 19 15.59 -3.17 -3.23
CA ALA A 19 16.15 -1.89 -3.66
C ALA A 19 15.15 -1.09 -4.53
N TRP A 20 14.42 -1.76 -5.42
CA TRP A 20 13.38 -1.14 -6.22
C TRP A 20 12.24 -0.58 -5.36
N LEU A 21 11.81 -1.33 -4.33
CA LEU A 21 10.77 -0.88 -3.41
C LEU A 21 11.18 0.38 -2.64
N GLU A 22 12.41 0.43 -2.13
CA GLU A 22 12.90 1.62 -1.42
C GLU A 22 12.98 2.85 -2.34
N ARG A 23 13.14 2.67 -3.66
CA ARG A 23 13.08 3.79 -4.62
C ARG A 23 11.67 4.35 -4.84
N VAL A 24 10.62 3.56 -4.61
CA VAL A 24 9.22 4.01 -4.76
C VAL A 24 8.58 4.41 -3.42
N ARG A 25 9.33 4.29 -2.32
CA ARG A 25 8.96 4.81 -1.01
C ARG A 25 8.87 6.33 -1.06
N GLY A 26 7.80 6.88 -0.49
CA GLY A 26 7.58 8.31 -0.37
C GLY A 26 8.37 8.91 0.80
N GLU A 27 8.87 10.13 0.63
CA GLU A 27 9.71 10.83 1.63
C GLU A 27 8.98 11.11 2.95
N CYS A 28 7.65 11.28 2.92
CA CYS A 28 6.83 11.57 4.10
C CYS A 28 6.16 10.33 4.72
N GLU A 29 6.54 9.13 4.32
CA GLU A 29 5.95 7.89 4.85
C GLU A 29 6.68 7.41 6.11
N SER A 30 5.92 7.30 7.21
CA SER A 30 6.42 6.58 8.39
C SER A 30 6.72 5.11 8.08
N ASP A 31 7.63 4.48 8.82
CA ASP A 31 7.98 3.08 8.60
C ASP A 31 6.78 2.14 8.66
N LYS A 32 5.83 2.42 9.56
CA LYS A 32 4.59 1.66 9.70
C LYS A 32 3.69 1.78 8.46
N TRP A 33 3.58 2.98 7.89
CA TRP A 33 2.80 3.18 6.66
C TRP A 33 3.48 2.48 5.49
N TRP A 34 4.80 2.64 5.40
CA TRP A 34 5.61 2.04 4.37
C TRP A 34 5.51 0.51 4.39
N GLN A 35 5.58 -0.12 5.56
CA GLN A 35 5.43 -1.56 5.72
C GLN A 35 4.15 -2.09 5.04
N HIS A 36 3.01 -1.48 5.31
CA HIS A 36 1.72 -1.90 4.74
C HIS A 36 1.62 -1.58 3.24
N ARG A 37 2.10 -0.40 2.81
CA ARG A 37 2.11 -0.04 1.38
C ARG A 37 3.04 -0.94 0.58
N ARG A 38 4.18 -1.33 1.14
CA ARG A 38 5.15 -2.27 0.54
C ARG A 38 4.52 -3.65 0.32
N GLU A 39 3.79 -4.16 1.31
CA GLU A 39 3.02 -5.40 1.17
C GLU A 39 1.95 -5.28 0.08
N PHE A 40 1.23 -4.15 0.03
CA PHE A 40 0.26 -3.88 -1.04
C PHE A 40 0.90 -3.92 -2.42
N ILE A 41 2.05 -3.26 -2.60
CA ILE A 41 2.76 -3.22 -3.88
C ILE A 41 3.18 -4.64 -4.27
N LEU A 42 3.89 -5.37 -3.40
CA LEU A 42 4.41 -6.71 -3.72
C LEU A 42 3.31 -7.69 -4.12
N ARG A 43 2.20 -7.70 -3.39
CA ARG A 43 1.07 -8.59 -3.67
C ARG A 43 0.50 -8.39 -5.06
N ASN A 44 0.36 -7.14 -5.48
CA ASN A 44 -0.23 -6.77 -6.76
C ASN A 44 0.79 -6.68 -7.90
N LEU A 45 2.09 -6.62 -7.58
CA LEU A 45 3.18 -6.58 -8.57
C LEU A 45 3.19 -7.85 -9.43
N ARG A 46 2.89 -9.00 -8.82
CA ARG A 46 2.77 -10.30 -9.50
C ARG A 46 1.80 -10.25 -10.68
N ASP A 47 0.68 -9.53 -10.54
CA ASP A 47 -0.33 -9.41 -11.59
C ASP A 47 0.08 -8.42 -12.69
N VAL A 48 0.99 -7.48 -12.39
CA VAL A 48 1.44 -6.44 -13.33
C VAL A 48 2.68 -6.86 -14.13
N CYS A 49 3.64 -7.55 -13.49
CA CYS A 49 4.92 -7.91 -14.09
C CYS A 49 5.10 -9.43 -14.31
N GLY A 50 4.23 -10.29 -13.77
CA GLY A 50 4.40 -11.74 -13.80
C GLY A 50 5.20 -12.28 -12.59
N GLU A 51 5.15 -13.60 -12.40
CA GLU A 51 5.85 -14.26 -11.28
C GLU A 51 7.37 -14.28 -11.51
N GLY A 52 8.14 -13.67 -10.60
CA GLY A 52 9.60 -13.76 -10.61
C GLY A 52 10.31 -12.76 -11.53
N GLU A 53 9.57 -11.84 -12.16
CA GLU A 53 10.17 -10.76 -12.96
C GLU A 53 10.52 -9.54 -12.09
N ILE A 54 11.68 -8.94 -12.38
CA ILE A 54 12.10 -7.68 -11.76
C ILE A 54 11.20 -6.57 -12.33
N PRO A 55 10.51 -5.79 -11.48
CA PRO A 55 9.66 -4.72 -11.96
C PRO A 55 10.47 -3.68 -12.74
N PRO A 56 9.88 -3.08 -13.80
CA PRO A 56 10.58 -2.07 -14.59
C PRO A 56 10.94 -0.87 -13.72
N LEU A 57 11.99 -0.14 -14.15
CA LEU A 57 12.42 1.06 -13.44
C LEU A 57 11.23 2.04 -13.32
N PRO A 58 11.03 2.69 -12.16
CA PRO A 58 9.86 3.56 -11.93
C PRO A 58 9.71 4.70 -12.96
N GLU A 59 10.78 5.06 -13.65
CA GLU A 59 10.84 6.18 -14.61
C GLU A 59 10.53 5.77 -16.06
N THR A 60 10.22 4.49 -16.32
CA THR A 60 10.08 3.93 -17.68
C THR A 60 8.72 4.15 -18.34
N ASN A 61 7.85 4.99 -17.76
CA ASN A 61 6.49 5.30 -18.26
C ASN A 61 5.61 4.05 -18.43
N HIS A 62 5.79 3.07 -17.53
CA HIS A 62 5.03 1.83 -17.52
C HIS A 62 3.66 2.06 -16.88
N LYS A 63 2.66 2.39 -17.69
CA LYS A 63 1.33 2.86 -17.24
C LYS A 63 0.65 1.99 -16.18
N GLU A 64 0.75 0.67 -16.28
CA GLU A 64 0.13 -0.23 -15.29
C GLU A 64 0.88 -0.22 -13.96
N LEU A 65 2.20 -0.01 -14.00
CA LEU A 65 3.01 0.15 -12.79
C LEU A 65 2.71 1.50 -12.12
N ASP A 66 2.62 2.58 -12.92
CA ASP A 66 2.26 3.90 -12.41
C ASP A 66 0.89 3.89 -11.73
N ARG A 67 -0.08 3.18 -12.31
CA ARG A 67 -1.40 2.97 -11.71
C ARG A 67 -1.31 2.18 -10.41
N LEU A 68 -0.53 1.09 -10.37
CA LEU A 68 -0.34 0.32 -9.14
C LEU A 68 0.24 1.19 -8.02
N LEU A 69 1.28 2.00 -8.32
CA LEU A 69 1.87 2.90 -7.35
C LEU A 69 0.86 3.95 -6.86
N ALA A 70 0.06 4.52 -7.76
CA ALA A 70 -1.00 5.47 -7.41
C ALA A 70 -2.10 4.82 -6.54
N TYR A 71 -2.53 3.59 -6.86
CA TYR A 71 -3.50 2.84 -6.05
C TYR A 71 -2.93 2.49 -4.66
N SER A 72 -1.65 2.12 -4.58
CA SER A 72 -0.99 1.84 -3.29
C SER A 72 -0.99 3.07 -2.37
N MET A 73 -0.75 4.26 -2.95
CA MET A 73 -0.79 5.52 -2.22
C MET A 73 -2.22 5.91 -1.82
N ALA A 74 -3.18 5.77 -2.74
CA ALA A 74 -4.59 6.05 -2.45
C ALA A 74 -5.12 5.17 -1.31
N TRP A 75 -4.77 3.88 -1.32
CA TRP A 75 -5.09 2.95 -0.26
C TRP A 75 -4.43 3.35 1.07
N ALA A 76 -3.11 3.61 1.08
CA ALA A 76 -2.39 3.99 2.28
C ALA A 76 -2.94 5.29 2.89
N ASN A 77 -3.18 6.31 2.07
CA ASN A 77 -3.82 7.55 2.50
C ASN A 77 -5.22 7.30 3.07
N HIS A 78 -6.03 6.46 2.43
CA HIS A 78 -7.33 6.12 2.98
C HIS A 78 -7.24 5.48 4.38
N VAL A 79 -6.36 4.49 4.54
CA VAL A 79 -6.20 3.73 5.79
C VAL A 79 -5.58 4.56 6.91
N PHE A 80 -4.54 5.33 6.62
CA PHE A 80 -3.76 6.02 7.65
C PHE A 80 -4.15 7.49 7.84
N THR A 81 -4.58 8.18 6.78
CA THR A 81 -4.94 9.61 6.84
C THR A 81 -6.42 9.90 6.66
N GLY A 82 -7.24 8.88 6.36
CA GLY A 82 -8.70 9.02 6.27
C GLY A 82 -9.16 9.72 4.99
N CYS A 83 -8.27 9.90 4.01
CA CYS A 83 -8.63 10.46 2.72
C CYS A 83 -9.73 9.64 2.04
N ARG A 84 -10.57 10.33 1.26
CA ARG A 84 -11.64 9.72 0.47
C ARG A 84 -11.42 10.03 -0.99
N TYR A 85 -11.67 9.02 -1.83
CA TYR A 85 -11.57 9.10 -3.29
C TYR A 85 -12.93 8.73 -3.89
N PRO A 86 -13.14 8.95 -5.20
CA PRO A 86 -14.35 8.50 -5.88
C PRO A 86 -14.61 7.00 -5.67
N LEU A 87 -15.90 6.62 -5.56
CA LEU A 87 -16.34 5.25 -5.29
C LEU A 87 -15.63 4.17 -6.15
N PRO A 88 -15.48 4.34 -7.48
CA PRO A 88 -14.80 3.33 -8.30
C PRO A 88 -13.33 3.11 -7.92
N VAL A 89 -12.64 4.16 -7.48
CA VAL A 89 -11.25 4.07 -6.99
C VAL A 89 -11.25 3.35 -5.66
N MET A 90 -12.17 3.70 -4.76
CA MET A 90 -12.28 3.08 -3.44
C MET A 90 -12.53 1.57 -3.53
N GLU A 91 -13.49 1.14 -4.34
CA GLU A 91 -13.79 -0.28 -4.55
C GLU A 91 -12.57 -1.04 -5.11
N LYS A 92 -11.87 -0.43 -6.07
CA LYS A 92 -10.68 -1.02 -6.68
C LYS A 92 -9.55 -1.20 -5.67
N VAL A 93 -9.21 -0.16 -4.89
CA VAL A 93 -8.09 -0.23 -3.94
C VAL A 93 -8.38 -1.17 -2.77
N LEU A 94 -9.62 -1.22 -2.29
CA LEU A 94 -10.01 -2.15 -1.23
C LEU A 94 -9.97 -3.60 -1.72
N LYS A 95 -10.38 -3.87 -2.96
CA LYS A 95 -10.25 -5.19 -3.58
C LYS A 95 -8.78 -5.60 -3.78
N MET A 96 -7.91 -4.70 -4.21
CA MET A 96 -6.47 -4.97 -4.35
C MET A 96 -5.78 -5.22 -3.00
N ALA A 97 -6.31 -4.66 -1.93
CA ALA A 97 -5.84 -4.87 -0.55
C ALA A 97 -6.50 -6.07 0.14
N GLU A 98 -7.36 -6.82 -0.54
CA GLU A 98 -8.07 -7.94 0.08
C GLU A 98 -7.06 -8.92 0.68
N ASN A 99 -7.19 -9.20 1.98
CA ASN A 99 -6.28 -10.01 2.82
C ASN A 99 -5.00 -9.34 3.34
N ILE A 100 -4.76 -8.05 3.08
CA ILE A 100 -3.74 -7.28 3.80
C ILE A 100 -4.31 -6.91 5.17
N LYS A 101 -3.75 -7.49 6.24
CA LYS A 101 -4.22 -7.22 7.61
C LYS A 101 -3.51 -6.00 8.18
N VAL A 102 -4.26 -4.91 8.38
CA VAL A 102 -3.78 -3.73 9.11
C VAL A 102 -4.24 -3.83 10.56
N THR A 103 -3.36 -4.19 11.47
CA THR A 103 -3.71 -4.44 12.88
C THR A 103 -3.80 -3.18 13.74
N ASP A 104 -3.30 -2.04 13.25
CA ASP A 104 -3.23 -0.79 14.01
C ASP A 104 -3.54 0.43 13.13
N ALA A 105 -4.57 0.34 12.29
CA ALA A 105 -5.07 1.49 11.56
C ALA A 105 -5.60 2.54 12.57
N PRO A 106 -5.30 3.84 12.40
CA PRO A 106 -5.89 4.86 13.26
C PRO A 106 -7.41 4.78 13.19
N THR A 107 -8.10 4.76 14.34
CA THR A 107 -9.54 4.99 14.35
C THR A 107 -9.79 6.45 14.02
N HIS A 108 -10.23 6.71 12.79
CA HIS A 108 -10.60 8.04 12.31
C HIS A 108 -11.93 8.45 12.93
N THR A 109 -11.90 8.99 14.14
CA THR A 109 -13.08 9.63 14.76
C THR A 109 -13.32 10.95 14.05
N THR A 110 -14.48 11.09 13.41
CA THR A 110 -14.87 12.36 12.80
C THR A 110 -15.24 13.38 13.88
N ARG A 111 -15.12 14.69 13.58
CA ARG A 111 -15.46 15.76 14.53
C ARG A 111 -16.91 15.63 15.05
N ASP A 112 -17.83 15.18 14.20
CA ASP A 112 -19.25 15.06 14.53
C ASP A 112 -19.53 13.95 15.56
N GLU A 113 -18.75 12.85 15.53
CA GLU A 113 -18.83 11.78 16.54
C GLU A 113 -18.34 12.23 17.92
N LEU A 114 -17.41 13.19 17.98
CA LEU A 114 -16.93 13.78 19.24
C LEU A 114 -17.94 14.75 19.85
N VAL A 115 -18.77 15.41 19.02
CA VAL A 115 -19.83 16.32 19.50
C VAL A 115 -21.05 15.55 20.00
N ALA A 116 -21.38 14.41 19.38
CA ALA A 116 -22.51 13.56 19.79
C ALA A 116 -22.33 12.86 21.16
N LYS A 117 -21.09 12.72 21.65
CA LYS A 117 -20.77 12.09 22.95
C LYS A 117 -20.81 13.04 24.15
N LYS A 118 -21.16 14.32 23.95
CA LYS A 118 -21.27 15.35 25.00
C LYS A 118 -22.71 15.81 25.28
N GLY A 119 -23.72 15.11 24.77
CA GLY A 119 -25.14 15.35 25.04
C GLY A 119 -25.67 14.46 26.14
#